data_AF-A0A397BD64-F1
#
_entry.id   AF-A0A397BD64-F1
#
_cell.length_a   1.000
_cell.length_b   1.000
_cell.length_c   1.000
_cell.angle_alpha   90.00
_cell.angle_beta   90.00
_cell.angle_gamma   90.00
#
_symmetry.space_group_name_H-M   'P 1'
#
loop_
_entity.id
_entity.type
_entity.pdbx_description
1 polymer ?
#
loop_
_entity_poly.entity_id
_entity_poly.type
_entity_poly.pdbx_seq_one_letter_code
_entity_poly.pdbx_strand_id
1 'polypeptide(L)'
;HFRRKVLASLNADLYDELEFTRQHALESPKNYQIWHHRREIVERLNDSTVELALVAEALTDDQKNYHAWSYRQWVVKRFSLWDGELAFVDEMLLLDMRNNSAWNHRWFVIHNMHAVVPADVRAREVQVAAAHIRRAPHNESPWNYLRGYLREGPSSAVDVEPIERMAEEIYAEHPATCIFAANLLVDLHLQANTRDRINKANEILQALAKADTVRAAYWTYRLAQVAKPATA
;
A
#
# COMPACT_ATOMS: atom_id res chain seq x y z
N HIS A 1 -1.04 -27.46 -16.42
CA HIS A 1 -1.63 -28.66 -15.78
C HIS A 1 -1.00 -29.96 -16.28
N PHE A 2 -1.09 -30.30 -17.58
CA PHE A 2 -0.51 -31.55 -18.12
C PHE A 2 1.00 -31.69 -17.86
N ARG A 3 1.80 -30.63 -18.06
CA ARG A 3 3.25 -30.61 -17.74
C ARG A 3 3.56 -31.06 -16.30
N ARG A 4 2.83 -30.55 -15.30
CA ARG A 4 2.99 -30.96 -13.88
C ARG A 4 2.67 -32.43 -13.62
N LYS A 5 1.75 -33.03 -14.39
CA LYS A 5 1.47 -34.46 -14.34
C LYS A 5 2.62 -35.27 -14.93
N VAL A 6 3.12 -34.84 -16.10
CA VAL A 6 4.26 -35.49 -16.77
C VAL A 6 5.50 -35.44 -15.87
N LEU A 7 5.84 -34.28 -15.29
CA LEU A 7 6.97 -34.14 -14.36
C LEU A 7 6.86 -35.13 -13.19
N ALA A 8 5.66 -35.26 -12.60
CA ALA A 8 5.43 -36.21 -11.51
C ALA A 8 5.53 -37.68 -11.98
N SER A 9 4.95 -38.02 -13.13
CA SER A 9 4.99 -39.38 -13.68
C SER A 9 6.39 -39.82 -14.09
N LEU A 10 7.24 -38.89 -14.52
CA LEU A 10 8.62 -39.16 -14.91
C LEU A 10 9.62 -39.08 -13.74
N ASN A 11 9.17 -38.70 -12.54
CA ASN A 11 10.04 -38.38 -11.40
C ASN A 11 11.17 -37.41 -11.81
N ALA A 12 10.81 -36.37 -12.56
CA ALA A 12 11.76 -35.38 -13.05
C ALA A 12 12.38 -34.58 -11.89
N ASP A 13 13.63 -34.13 -12.08
CA ASP A 13 14.24 -33.18 -11.17
C ASP A 13 13.50 -31.83 -11.24
N LEU A 14 12.96 -31.40 -10.10
CA LEU A 14 12.19 -30.17 -10.03
C LEU A 14 13.08 -28.92 -9.94
N TYR A 15 14.38 -29.05 -9.67
CA TYR A 15 15.31 -27.92 -9.75
C TYR A 15 15.55 -27.48 -11.19
N ASP A 16 15.64 -28.41 -12.14
CA ASP A 16 15.66 -28.10 -13.57
C ASP A 16 14.38 -27.35 -13.99
N GLU A 17 13.24 -27.72 -13.41
CA GLU A 17 11.97 -27.04 -13.66
C GLU A 17 11.92 -25.63 -13.02
N LEU A 18 12.60 -25.41 -11.89
CA LEU A 18 12.75 -24.07 -11.33
C LEU A 18 13.57 -23.17 -12.26
N GLU A 19 14.60 -23.67 -12.92
CA GLU A 19 15.36 -22.89 -13.89
C GLU A 19 14.52 -22.57 -15.13
N PHE A 20 13.79 -23.56 -15.65
CA PHE A 20 12.83 -23.35 -16.74
C PHE A 20 11.82 -22.24 -16.39
N THR A 21 11.22 -22.31 -15.20
CA THR A 21 10.24 -21.29 -14.79
C THR A 21 10.85 -19.93 -14.51
N ARG A 22 12.09 -19.86 -14.03
CA ARG A 22 12.84 -18.60 -13.84
C ARG A 22 13.02 -17.88 -15.17
N GLN A 23 13.56 -18.57 -16.18
CA GLN A 23 13.78 -17.99 -17.51
C GLN A 23 12.48 -17.37 -18.07
N HIS A 24 11.39 -18.13 -18.04
CA HIS A 24 10.11 -17.67 -18.58
C HIS A 24 9.45 -16.59 -17.72
N ALA A 25 9.68 -16.59 -16.40
CA ALA A 25 9.19 -15.53 -15.53
C ALA A 25 9.89 -14.20 -15.78
N LEU A 26 11.16 -14.21 -16.19
CA LEU A 26 11.92 -13.00 -16.55
C LEU A 26 11.63 -12.55 -17.99
N GLU A 27 11.53 -13.49 -18.95
CA GLU A 27 11.21 -13.18 -20.34
C GLU A 27 9.75 -12.75 -20.56
N SER A 28 8.82 -13.30 -19.77
CA SER A 28 7.37 -13.06 -19.88
C SER A 28 6.74 -12.81 -18.51
N PRO A 29 7.10 -11.71 -17.82
CA PRO A 29 6.80 -11.49 -16.40
C PRO A 29 5.32 -11.20 -16.12
N LYS A 30 4.49 -10.99 -17.16
CA LYS A 30 3.03 -10.74 -17.04
C LYS A 30 2.18 -11.97 -17.37
N ASN A 31 2.78 -13.16 -17.31
CA ASN A 31 2.11 -14.42 -17.59
C ASN A 31 1.60 -15.09 -16.29
N TYR A 32 0.28 -15.23 -16.13
CA TYR A 32 -0.30 -15.87 -14.93
C TYR A 32 0.17 -17.32 -14.74
N GLN A 33 0.28 -18.07 -15.83
CA GLN A 33 0.54 -19.50 -15.80
C GLN A 33 1.96 -19.80 -15.33
N ILE A 34 2.95 -18.96 -15.66
CA ILE A 34 4.34 -19.21 -15.24
C ILE A 34 4.53 -19.01 -13.74
N TRP A 35 4.00 -17.93 -13.19
CA TRP A 35 4.05 -17.66 -11.74
C TRP A 35 3.28 -18.71 -10.94
N HIS A 36 2.09 -19.11 -11.41
CA HIS A 36 1.35 -20.22 -10.81
C HIS A 36 2.12 -21.54 -10.93
N HIS A 37 2.75 -21.80 -12.08
CA HIS A 37 3.49 -23.02 -12.27
C HIS A 37 4.68 -23.08 -11.31
N ARG A 38 5.45 -22.01 -11.22
CA ARG A 38 6.59 -21.90 -10.30
C ARG A 38 6.15 -22.11 -8.85
N ARG A 39 5.06 -21.46 -8.42
CA ARG A 39 4.46 -21.65 -7.09
C ARG A 39 4.26 -23.14 -6.78
N GLU A 40 3.66 -23.90 -7.69
CA GLU A 40 3.40 -25.33 -7.47
C GLU A 40 4.68 -26.18 -7.40
N ILE A 41 5.72 -25.80 -8.14
CA ILE A 41 7.02 -26.49 -8.07
C ILE A 41 7.69 -26.22 -6.73
N VAL A 42 7.71 -24.96 -6.31
CA VAL A 42 8.22 -24.53 -4.99
C VAL A 42 7.44 -25.17 -3.84
N GLU A 43 6.11 -25.31 -3.95
CA GLU A 43 5.30 -25.99 -2.95
C GLU A 43 5.65 -27.48 -2.83
N ARG A 44 5.98 -28.16 -3.94
CA ARG A 44 6.38 -29.57 -3.95
C ARG A 44 7.78 -29.79 -3.39
N LEU A 45 8.71 -28.90 -3.74
CA LEU A 45 10.08 -28.93 -3.22
C LEU A 45 10.15 -28.50 -1.75
N ASN A 46 9.22 -27.63 -1.32
CA ASN A 46 9.24 -26.95 -0.03
C ASN A 46 10.58 -26.21 0.20
N ASP A 47 11.15 -25.65 -0.86
CA ASP A 47 12.40 -24.88 -0.87
C ASP A 47 12.14 -23.49 -1.43
N SER A 48 12.48 -22.45 -0.66
CA SER A 48 12.29 -21.03 -1.03
C SER A 48 13.59 -20.26 -1.23
N THR A 49 14.74 -20.96 -1.23
CA THR A 49 16.08 -20.37 -1.13
C THR A 49 16.36 -19.27 -2.16
N VAL A 50 15.86 -19.42 -3.39
CA VAL A 50 16.13 -18.50 -4.50
C VAL A 50 14.98 -17.55 -4.83
N GLU A 51 13.84 -17.67 -4.14
CA GLU A 51 12.59 -17.05 -4.59
C GLU A 51 12.58 -15.53 -4.38
N LEU A 52 13.08 -15.04 -3.25
CA LEU A 52 13.15 -13.59 -3.00
C LEU A 52 14.14 -12.90 -3.94
N ALA A 53 15.22 -13.58 -4.33
CA ALA A 53 16.20 -13.07 -5.28
C ALA A 53 15.62 -13.00 -6.70
N LEU A 54 14.92 -14.05 -7.15
CA LEU A 54 14.21 -14.03 -8.43
C LEU A 54 13.20 -12.88 -8.49
N VAL A 55 12.42 -12.68 -7.43
CA VAL A 55 11.44 -11.59 -7.43
C VAL A 55 12.13 -10.22 -7.46
N ALA A 56 13.22 -10.04 -6.72
CA ALA A 56 13.98 -8.78 -6.76
C ALA A 56 14.50 -8.47 -8.18
N GLU A 57 14.97 -9.50 -8.90
CA GLU A 57 15.37 -9.39 -10.30
C GLU A 57 14.18 -9.04 -11.20
N ALA A 58 13.05 -9.73 -11.09
CA ALA A 58 11.85 -9.43 -11.87
C ALA A 58 11.31 -8.01 -11.62
N LEU A 59 11.50 -7.47 -10.42
CA LEU A 59 11.11 -6.11 -10.05
C LEU A 59 12.14 -5.05 -10.48
N THR A 60 13.34 -5.45 -10.89
CA THR A 60 14.34 -4.51 -11.42
C THR A 60 13.87 -3.92 -12.75
N ASP A 61 13.28 -4.75 -13.62
CA ASP A 61 12.78 -4.33 -14.94
C ASP A 61 11.37 -3.70 -14.87
N ASP A 62 10.49 -4.24 -14.03
CA ASP A 62 9.13 -3.71 -13.80
C ASP A 62 8.82 -3.70 -12.30
N GLN A 63 9.21 -2.60 -11.63
CA GLN A 63 9.01 -2.38 -10.19
C GLN A 63 7.55 -2.45 -9.73
N LYS A 64 6.60 -2.42 -10.67
CA LYS A 64 5.15 -2.43 -10.40
C LYS A 64 4.50 -3.74 -10.88
N ASN A 65 5.29 -4.75 -11.25
CA ASN A 65 4.77 -6.05 -11.68
C ASN A 65 3.92 -6.70 -10.59
N TYR A 66 2.61 -6.78 -10.85
CA TYR A 66 1.64 -7.32 -9.91
C TYR A 66 1.88 -8.80 -9.58
N HIS A 67 2.31 -9.60 -10.55
CA HIS A 67 2.57 -11.02 -10.35
C HIS A 67 3.79 -11.25 -9.46
N ALA A 68 4.87 -10.50 -9.68
CA ALA A 68 6.08 -10.58 -8.88
C ALA A 68 5.79 -10.20 -7.42
N TRP A 69 5.08 -9.09 -7.17
CA TRP A 69 4.66 -8.70 -5.81
C TRP A 69 3.73 -9.71 -5.15
N SER A 70 2.72 -10.20 -5.87
CA SER A 70 1.80 -11.23 -5.37
C SER A 70 2.54 -12.54 -5.04
N TYR A 71 3.48 -12.94 -5.89
CA TYR A 71 4.33 -14.08 -5.65
C TYR A 71 5.23 -13.87 -4.43
N ARG A 72 5.85 -12.69 -4.27
CA ARG A 72 6.64 -12.35 -3.07
C ARG A 72 5.83 -12.50 -1.79
N GLN A 73 4.63 -11.93 -1.75
CA GLN A 73 3.75 -12.03 -0.58
C GLN A 73 3.43 -13.49 -0.25
N TRP A 74 3.16 -14.32 -1.27
CA TRP A 74 2.95 -15.74 -1.07
C TRP A 74 4.19 -16.45 -0.51
N VAL A 75 5.38 -16.23 -1.09
CA VAL A 75 6.65 -16.82 -0.62
C VAL A 75 6.92 -16.43 0.83
N VAL A 76 6.90 -15.13 1.12
CA VAL A 76 7.13 -14.56 2.46
C VAL A 76 6.19 -15.20 3.47
N LYS A 77 4.89 -15.27 3.16
CA LYS A 77 3.89 -15.86 4.06
C LYS A 77 4.03 -17.37 4.22
N ARG A 78 4.28 -18.11 3.13
CA ARG A 78 4.34 -19.58 3.13
C ARG A 78 5.56 -20.11 3.87
N PHE A 79 6.68 -19.39 3.81
CA PHE A 79 7.96 -19.80 4.37
C PHE A 79 8.38 -18.94 5.58
N SER A 80 7.51 -18.03 6.04
CA SER A 80 7.78 -17.11 7.16
C SER A 80 9.03 -16.26 6.99
N LEU A 81 9.32 -15.82 5.76
CA LEU A 81 10.50 -15.02 5.40
C LEU A 81 10.23 -13.52 5.61
N TRP A 82 9.91 -13.13 6.84
CA TRP A 82 9.59 -11.74 7.17
C TRP A 82 10.84 -10.86 7.33
N ASP A 83 11.96 -11.46 7.71
CA ASP A 83 13.22 -10.76 7.94
C ASP A 83 13.72 -10.13 6.64
N GLY A 84 14.11 -8.85 6.71
CA GLY A 84 14.60 -8.08 5.57
C GLY A 84 13.52 -7.48 4.66
N GLU A 85 12.24 -7.86 4.79
CA GLU A 85 11.19 -7.36 3.89
C GLU A 85 10.93 -5.86 4.02
N LEU A 86 11.03 -5.30 5.23
CA LEU A 86 10.93 -3.85 5.43
C LEU A 86 12.12 -3.10 4.82
N ALA A 87 13.34 -3.67 4.89
CA ALA A 87 14.51 -3.09 4.23
C ALA A 87 14.36 -3.12 2.69
N PHE A 88 13.85 -4.22 2.15
CA PHE A 88 13.53 -4.32 0.72
C PHE A 88 12.48 -3.28 0.29
N VAL A 89 11.43 -3.06 1.09
CA VAL A 89 10.46 -1.98 0.86
C VAL A 89 11.14 -0.62 0.86
N ASP A 90 12.01 -0.35 1.83
CA ASP A 90 12.72 0.92 1.93
C ASP A 90 13.61 1.15 0.69
N GLU A 91 14.30 0.12 0.19
CA GLU A 91 15.04 0.17 -1.08
C GLU A 91 14.13 0.51 -2.27
N MET A 92 12.97 -0.16 -2.39
CA MET A 92 12.02 0.11 -3.48
C MET A 92 11.44 1.54 -3.42
N LEU A 93 11.21 2.08 -2.21
CA LEU A 93 10.72 3.45 -2.03
C LEU A 93 11.82 4.49 -2.23
N LEU A 94 13.09 4.14 -2.01
CA LEU A 94 14.23 5.00 -2.38
C LEU A 94 14.35 5.13 -3.90
N LEU A 95 14.09 4.06 -4.65
CA LEU A 95 14.09 4.06 -6.12
C LEU A 95 12.88 4.80 -6.72
N ASP A 96 11.67 4.52 -6.23
CA ASP A 96 10.45 5.23 -6.61
C ASP A 96 9.55 5.40 -5.37
N MET A 97 9.57 6.60 -4.78
CA MET A 97 8.73 6.91 -3.62
C MET A 97 7.22 6.87 -3.92
N ARG A 98 6.82 6.89 -5.21
CA ARG A 98 5.44 6.75 -5.68
C ARG A 98 5.08 5.29 -6.01
N ASN A 99 5.94 4.33 -5.68
CA ASN A 99 5.66 2.92 -5.89
C ASN A 99 4.58 2.42 -4.90
N ASN A 100 3.33 2.46 -5.34
CA ASN A 100 2.19 2.02 -4.53
C ASN A 100 2.27 0.53 -4.17
N SER A 101 2.91 -0.31 -4.99
CA SER A 101 3.10 -1.72 -4.67
C SER A 101 4.04 -1.92 -3.48
N ALA A 102 5.09 -1.10 -3.35
CA ALA A 102 5.97 -1.12 -2.19
C ALA A 102 5.24 -0.65 -0.91
N TRP A 103 4.44 0.42 -0.99
CA TRP A 103 3.57 0.85 0.13
C TRP A 103 2.57 -0.23 0.56
N ASN A 104 1.94 -0.90 -0.41
CA ASN A 104 1.06 -2.02 -0.16
C ASN A 104 1.80 -3.21 0.46
N HIS A 105 3.02 -3.51 0.00
CA HIS A 105 3.84 -4.57 0.57
C HIS A 105 4.27 -4.24 2.01
N ARG A 106 4.61 -2.98 2.30
CA ARG A 106 4.85 -2.51 3.67
C ARG A 106 3.67 -2.77 4.59
N TRP A 107 2.47 -2.42 4.12
CA TRP A 107 1.22 -2.70 4.84
C TRP A 107 1.06 -4.21 5.08
N PHE A 108 1.23 -5.02 4.03
CA PHE A 108 1.16 -6.47 4.11
C PHE A 108 2.13 -7.06 5.16
N VAL A 109 3.39 -6.65 5.15
CA VAL A 109 4.41 -7.15 6.08
C VAL A 109 4.01 -6.84 7.53
N ILE A 110 3.73 -5.57 7.85
CA ILE A 110 3.36 -5.15 9.21
C ILE A 110 2.11 -5.90 9.72
N HIS A 111 1.08 -6.05 8.87
CA HIS A 111 -0.18 -6.69 9.26
C HIS A 111 -0.15 -8.22 9.28
N ASN A 112 0.89 -8.87 8.71
CA ASN A 112 1.05 -10.32 8.80
C ASN A 112 2.12 -10.72 9.83
N MET A 113 3.03 -9.81 10.21
CA MET A 113 3.95 -10.02 11.34
C MET A 113 3.27 -9.85 12.71
N HIS A 114 2.13 -9.16 12.76
CA HIS A 114 1.39 -8.90 13.99
C HIS A 114 -0.08 -9.33 13.85
N ALA A 115 -0.59 -10.12 14.79
CA ALA A 115 -2.03 -10.41 14.86
C ALA A 115 -2.86 -9.15 15.13
N VAL A 116 -2.31 -8.23 15.92
CA VAL A 116 -2.80 -6.86 16.15
C VAL A 116 -1.59 -5.95 16.12
N VAL A 117 -1.60 -4.92 15.29
CA VAL A 117 -0.44 -4.01 15.15
C VAL A 117 -0.23 -3.23 16.47
N PRO A 118 0.96 -3.34 17.10
CA PRO A 118 1.27 -2.60 18.34
C PRO A 118 1.19 -1.07 18.17
N ALA A 119 0.88 -0.36 19.25
CA ALA A 119 0.71 1.09 19.20
C ALA A 119 2.00 1.84 18.82
N ASP A 120 3.16 1.40 19.32
CA ASP A 120 4.48 1.93 18.98
C ASP A 120 4.83 1.70 17.50
N VAL A 121 4.48 0.52 16.97
CA VAL A 121 4.63 0.21 15.54
C VAL A 121 3.73 1.13 14.71
N ARG A 122 2.46 1.28 15.06
CA ARG A 122 1.54 2.21 14.37
C ARG A 122 2.07 3.64 14.38
N ALA A 123 2.51 4.13 15.54
CA ALA A 123 3.07 5.47 15.66
C ALA A 123 4.30 5.66 14.75
N ARG A 124 5.20 4.67 14.69
CA ARG A 124 6.34 4.69 13.77
C ARG A 124 5.90 4.72 12.31
N GLU A 125 4.96 3.86 11.89
CA GLU A 125 4.49 3.81 10.50
C GLU A 125 3.78 5.10 10.07
N VAL A 126 3.05 5.75 10.99
CA VAL A 126 2.50 7.10 10.79
C VAL A 126 3.60 8.13 10.55
N GLN A 127 4.70 8.09 11.31
CA GLN A 127 5.84 8.99 11.10
C GLN A 127 6.57 8.72 9.78
N VAL A 128 6.71 7.45 9.38
CA VAL A 128 7.27 7.08 8.07
C VAL A 128 6.44 7.68 6.93
N ALA A 129 5.11 7.57 7.00
CA ALA A 129 4.21 8.16 6.01
C ALA A 129 4.31 9.70 6.00
N ALA A 130 4.28 10.33 7.16
CA ALA A 130 4.42 11.78 7.31
C ALA A 130 5.73 12.31 6.73
N ALA A 131 6.85 11.62 6.94
CA ALA A 131 8.15 11.98 6.36
C ALA A 131 8.12 11.94 4.82
N HIS A 132 7.47 10.93 4.22
CA HIS A 132 7.33 10.83 2.77
C HIS A 132 6.38 11.89 2.20
N ILE A 133 5.30 12.20 2.90
CA ILE A 133 4.35 13.26 2.54
C ILE A 133 5.07 14.61 2.48
N ARG A 134 5.86 14.98 3.49
CA ARG A 134 6.62 16.24 3.48
C ARG A 134 7.57 16.35 2.30
N ARG A 135 8.19 15.24 1.89
CA ARG A 135 9.10 15.20 0.73
C ARG A 135 8.38 15.30 -0.61
N ALA A 136 7.17 14.76 -0.71
CA ALA A 136 6.37 14.80 -1.93
C ALA A 136 4.86 14.92 -1.61
N PRO A 137 4.37 16.14 -1.32
CA PRO A 137 2.99 16.36 -0.88
C PRO A 137 1.92 15.90 -1.88
N HIS A 138 2.26 15.86 -3.17
CA HIS A 138 1.37 15.42 -4.24
C HIS A 138 1.49 13.91 -4.57
N ASN A 139 2.18 13.13 -3.74
CA ASN A 139 2.24 11.67 -3.85
C ASN A 139 1.10 11.03 -3.05
N GLU A 140 0.12 10.44 -3.73
CA GLU A 140 -1.07 9.85 -3.11
C GLU A 140 -0.76 8.65 -2.18
N SER A 141 0.21 7.81 -2.53
CA SER A 141 0.45 6.54 -1.83
C SER A 141 0.70 6.68 -0.32
N PRO A 142 1.62 7.54 0.16
CA PRO A 142 1.83 7.73 1.60
C PRO A 142 0.62 8.36 2.31
N TRP A 143 -0.20 9.18 1.64
CA TRP A 143 -1.45 9.68 2.21
C TRP A 143 -2.47 8.57 2.43
N ASN A 144 -2.63 7.67 1.46
CA ASN A 144 -3.52 6.53 1.58
C ASN A 144 -3.05 5.56 2.66
N TYR A 145 -1.74 5.32 2.74
CA TYR A 145 -1.11 4.50 3.79
C TYR A 145 -1.33 5.11 5.19
N LEU A 146 -1.07 6.42 5.35
CA LEU A 146 -1.34 7.17 6.59
C LEU A 146 -2.80 7.05 7.02
N ARG A 147 -3.74 7.30 6.09
CA ARG A 147 -5.19 7.22 6.37
C ARG A 147 -5.64 5.82 6.77
N GLY A 148 -4.95 4.77 6.30
CA GLY A 148 -5.15 3.40 6.76
C GLY A 148 -4.96 3.29 8.27
N TYR A 149 -3.83 3.74 8.79
CA TYR A 149 -3.54 3.71 10.22
C TYR A 149 -4.41 4.63 11.07
N LEU A 150 -4.80 5.80 10.54
CA LEU A 150 -5.70 6.72 11.27
C LEU A 150 -7.12 6.16 11.43
N ARG A 151 -7.54 5.21 10.58
CA ARG A 151 -8.84 4.54 10.67
C ARG A 151 -8.80 3.27 11.51
N GLU A 152 -7.61 2.77 11.79
CA GLU A 152 -7.43 1.48 12.45
C GLU A 152 -7.24 1.65 13.96
N GLY A 153 -8.03 0.90 14.72
CA GLY A 153 -7.93 0.85 16.18
C GLY A 153 -8.58 2.04 16.89
N PRO A 154 -8.42 2.11 18.23
CA PRO A 154 -8.99 3.20 19.02
C PRO A 154 -8.35 4.53 18.63
N SER A 155 -9.16 5.59 18.52
CA SER A 155 -8.69 6.95 18.16
C SER A 155 -7.57 7.50 19.07
N SER A 156 -7.37 6.92 20.25
CA SER A 156 -6.31 7.28 21.19
C SER A 156 -4.92 6.68 20.87
N ALA A 157 -4.82 5.80 19.87
CA ALA A 157 -3.57 5.09 19.57
C ALA A 157 -2.53 5.92 18.81
N VAL A 158 -2.95 7.01 18.17
CA VAL A 158 -2.08 7.88 17.38
C VAL A 158 -2.38 9.33 17.76
N ASP A 159 -1.34 10.09 18.08
CA ASP A 159 -1.48 11.53 18.22
C ASP A 159 -1.71 12.16 16.85
N VAL A 160 -2.95 12.61 16.62
CA VAL A 160 -3.38 13.19 15.35
C VAL A 160 -2.98 14.65 15.21
N GLU A 161 -2.62 15.33 16.30
CA GLU A 161 -2.36 16.77 16.31
C GLU A 161 -1.17 17.16 15.40
N PRO A 162 -0.01 16.47 15.43
CA PRO A 162 1.10 16.75 14.51
C PRO A 162 0.76 16.44 13.05
N ILE A 163 -0.16 15.50 12.82
CA ILE A 163 -0.58 15.08 11.48
C ILE A 163 -1.56 16.10 10.89
N GLU A 164 -2.50 16.57 11.70
CA GLU A 164 -3.43 17.65 11.31
C GLU A 164 -2.63 18.91 10.96
N ARG A 165 -1.70 19.35 11.83
CA ARG A 165 -0.84 20.51 11.54
C ARG A 165 -0.06 20.38 10.22
N MET A 166 0.57 19.23 9.98
CA MET A 166 1.27 18.99 8.73
C MET A 166 0.34 19.10 7.51
N ALA A 167 -0.88 18.59 7.62
CA ALA A 167 -1.86 18.69 6.54
C ALA A 167 -2.37 20.13 6.35
N GLU A 168 -2.54 20.90 7.42
CA GLU A 168 -2.89 22.32 7.39
C GLU A 168 -1.78 23.14 6.70
N GLU A 169 -0.52 22.92 7.06
CA GLU A 169 0.65 23.56 6.43
C GLU A 169 0.69 23.29 4.92
N ILE A 170 0.60 22.02 4.52
CA ILE A 170 0.60 21.61 3.11
C ILE A 170 -0.60 22.19 2.35
N TYR A 171 -1.79 22.19 2.96
CA TYR A 171 -2.99 22.75 2.33
C TYR A 171 -2.89 24.27 2.18
N ALA A 172 -2.27 24.98 3.12
CA ALA A 172 -2.04 26.41 3.03
C ALA A 172 -1.06 26.77 1.89
N GLU A 173 -0.02 25.96 1.67
CA GLU A 173 0.93 26.12 0.55
C GLU A 173 0.33 25.73 -0.81
N HIS A 174 -0.60 24.77 -0.81
CA HIS A 174 -1.19 24.17 -2.01
C HIS A 174 -2.72 24.12 -1.95
N PRO A 175 -3.40 25.28 -1.80
CA PRO A 175 -4.82 25.34 -1.52
C PRO A 175 -5.60 24.75 -2.69
N ALA A 176 -6.38 23.71 -2.39
CA ALA A 176 -7.20 22.96 -3.33
C ALA A 176 -6.46 22.28 -4.50
N THR A 177 -5.13 22.34 -4.56
CA THR A 177 -4.30 21.58 -5.51
C THR A 177 -3.72 20.31 -4.88
N CYS A 178 -3.37 20.34 -3.59
CA CYS A 178 -3.08 19.13 -2.83
C CYS A 178 -4.37 18.53 -2.28
N ILE A 179 -5.09 17.80 -3.14
CA ILE A 179 -6.37 17.15 -2.81
C ILE A 179 -6.24 16.19 -1.62
N PHE A 180 -5.07 15.57 -1.43
CA PHE A 180 -4.84 14.58 -0.38
C PHE A 180 -4.80 15.22 1.02
N ALA A 181 -4.11 16.35 1.17
CA ALA A 181 -4.10 17.11 2.41
C ALA A 181 -5.51 17.62 2.74
N ALA A 182 -6.19 18.19 1.76
CA ALA A 182 -7.56 18.66 1.89
C ALA A 182 -8.52 17.56 2.35
N ASN A 183 -8.45 16.38 1.72
CA ASN A 183 -9.31 15.24 2.05
C ASN A 183 -9.01 14.69 3.46
N LEU A 184 -7.74 14.68 3.89
CA LEU A 184 -7.39 14.30 5.26
C LEU A 184 -7.99 15.28 6.28
N LEU A 185 -7.85 16.58 6.05
CA LEU A 185 -8.40 17.61 6.94
C LEU A 185 -9.92 17.50 7.06
N VAL A 186 -10.63 17.28 5.94
CA VAL A 186 -12.07 17.03 5.96
C VAL A 186 -12.39 15.82 6.84
N ASP A 187 -11.68 14.70 6.68
CA ASP A 187 -11.93 13.50 7.47
C ASP A 187 -11.69 13.78 8.98
N LEU A 188 -10.59 14.44 9.36
CA LEU A 188 -10.26 14.77 10.76
C LEU A 188 -11.27 15.75 11.38
N HIS A 189 -11.65 16.80 10.65
CA HIS A 189 -12.62 17.78 11.10
C HIS A 189 -14.01 17.19 11.33
N LEU A 190 -14.46 16.29 10.45
CA LEU A 190 -15.73 15.59 10.62
C LEU A 190 -15.70 14.62 11.80
N GLN A 191 -14.57 13.95 12.04
CA GLN A 191 -14.40 13.08 13.22
C GLN A 191 -14.44 13.86 14.54
N ALA A 192 -13.91 15.08 14.58
CA ALA A 192 -13.96 15.94 15.78
C ALA A 192 -15.39 16.37 16.14
N ASN A 193 -16.32 16.36 15.18
CA ASN A 193 -17.75 16.57 15.37
C ASN A 193 -18.14 17.84 16.17
N THR A 194 -17.36 18.92 16.03
CA THR A 194 -17.70 20.24 16.58
C THR A 194 -18.19 21.16 15.47
N ARG A 195 -19.04 22.13 15.82
CA ARG A 195 -19.60 23.08 14.84
C ARG A 195 -18.51 23.82 14.04
N ASP A 196 -17.45 24.25 14.71
CA ASP A 196 -16.31 24.92 14.07
C ASP A 196 -15.61 24.01 13.05
N ARG A 197 -15.26 22.78 13.45
CA ARG A 197 -14.59 21.81 12.58
C ARG A 197 -15.48 21.41 11.40
N ILE A 198 -16.79 21.22 11.62
CA ILE A 198 -17.76 20.95 10.54
C ILE A 198 -17.80 22.10 9.53
N ASN A 199 -17.76 23.37 9.98
CA ASN A 199 -17.70 24.51 9.07
C ASN A 199 -16.42 24.52 8.24
N LYS A 200 -15.26 24.29 8.85
CA LYS A 200 -13.97 24.16 8.14
C LYS A 200 -14.00 23.04 7.10
N ALA A 201 -14.57 21.87 7.44
CA ALA A 201 -14.73 20.78 6.50
C ALA A 201 -15.59 21.18 5.29
N ASN A 202 -16.69 21.92 5.52
CA ASN A 202 -17.55 22.43 4.45
C ASN A 202 -16.80 23.42 3.53
N GLU A 203 -16.01 24.33 4.09
CA GLU A 203 -15.20 25.29 3.31
C GLU A 203 -14.21 24.57 2.40
N ILE A 204 -13.48 23.58 2.93
CA ILE A 204 -12.52 22.78 2.15
C ILE A 204 -13.24 22.01 1.04
N LEU A 205 -14.37 21.36 1.34
CA LEU A 205 -15.15 20.60 0.36
C LEU A 205 -15.70 21.50 -0.75
N GLN A 206 -16.15 22.72 -0.44
CA GLN A 206 -16.57 23.70 -1.44
C GLN A 206 -15.42 24.13 -2.36
N ALA A 207 -14.22 24.33 -1.79
CA ALA A 207 -13.03 24.62 -2.57
C ALA A 207 -12.65 23.46 -3.49
N LEU A 208 -12.67 22.22 -2.99
CA LEU A 208 -12.40 21.00 -3.78
C LEU A 208 -13.40 20.80 -4.92
N ALA A 209 -14.69 21.06 -4.69
CA ALA A 209 -15.72 20.94 -5.73
C ALA A 209 -15.48 21.88 -6.92
N LYS A 210 -14.80 23.00 -6.70
CA LYS A 210 -14.41 23.96 -7.75
C LYS A 210 -13.07 23.61 -8.40
N ALA A 211 -12.09 23.16 -7.63
CA ALA A 211 -10.72 22.95 -8.09
C ALA A 211 -10.47 21.56 -8.71
N ASP A 212 -10.99 20.49 -8.10
CA ASP A 212 -10.85 19.11 -8.60
C ASP A 212 -12.06 18.73 -9.45
N THR A 213 -12.11 19.30 -10.65
CA THR A 213 -13.26 19.17 -11.57
C THR A 213 -13.58 17.72 -11.93
N VAL A 214 -12.57 16.84 -11.96
CA VAL A 214 -12.72 15.40 -12.23
C VAL A 214 -13.55 14.73 -11.12
N ARG A 215 -13.42 15.16 -9.87
CA ARG A 215 -14.17 14.62 -8.72
C ARG A 215 -15.20 15.60 -8.16
N ALA A 216 -15.58 16.64 -8.89
CA ALA A 216 -16.53 17.66 -8.42
C ALA A 216 -17.87 17.07 -7.93
N ALA A 217 -18.39 16.06 -8.63
CA ALA A 217 -19.60 15.34 -8.23
C ALA A 217 -19.41 14.61 -6.88
N TYR A 218 -18.24 14.02 -6.65
CA TYR A 218 -17.91 13.36 -5.38
C TYR A 218 -17.81 14.38 -4.22
N TRP A 219 -17.17 15.53 -4.43
CA TRP A 219 -17.08 16.58 -3.42
C TRP A 219 -18.44 17.19 -3.09
N THR A 220 -19.29 17.39 -4.11
CA THR A 220 -20.68 17.84 -3.94
C THR A 220 -21.52 16.82 -3.16
N TYR A 221 -21.34 15.53 -3.43
CA TYR A 221 -21.97 14.47 -2.66
C TYR A 221 -21.53 14.49 -1.19
N ARG A 222 -20.22 14.64 -0.92
CA ARG A 222 -19.68 14.76 0.45
C ARG A 222 -20.27 15.98 1.17
N LEU A 223 -20.37 17.14 0.52
CA LEU A 223 -21.02 18.34 1.09
C LEU A 223 -22.47 18.05 1.52
N ALA A 224 -23.23 17.38 0.68
CA ALA A 224 -24.61 17.03 0.98
C ALA A 224 -24.75 16.06 2.17
N GLN A 225 -23.73 15.21 2.43
CA GLN A 225 -23.72 14.34 3.61
C GLN A 225 -23.49 15.13 4.90
N VAL A 226 -22.60 16.14 4.88
CA VAL A 226 -22.31 16.98 6.05
C VAL A 226 -23.51 17.87 6.42
N ALA A 227 -24.28 18.31 5.41
CA ALA A 227 -25.46 19.16 5.62
C ALA A 227 -26.69 18.42 6.18
N LYS A 228 -26.72 17.08 6.15
CA LYS A 228 -27.82 16.32 6.75
C LYS A 228 -27.66 16.33 8.27
N PRO A 229 -28.66 16.79 9.04
CA PRO A 229 -28.62 16.61 10.49
C PRO A 229 -28.51 15.12 10.79
N ALA A 230 -27.64 14.75 11.73
CA ALA A 230 -27.55 13.38 12.21
C ALA A 230 -28.96 12.93 12.62
N THR A 231 -29.53 11.98 11.88
CA THR A 231 -30.79 11.36 12.26
C THR A 231 -30.57 10.71 13.62
N ALA A 232 -31.28 11.23 14.62
CA ALA A 232 -31.29 10.76 15.99
C ALA A 232 -31.71 9.28 16.10
#